data_AF-A0A7K4FSF3-F1
#
_entry.id   AF-A0A7K4FSF3-F1
#
_cell.length_a   1.000
_cell.length_b   1.000
_cell.length_c   1.000
_cell.angle_alpha   90.00
_cell.angle_beta   90.00
_cell.angle_gamma   90.00
#
_symmetry.space_group_name_H-M   'P 1'
#
loop_
_entity.id
_entity.type
_entity.pdbx_description
1 polymer ?
#
loop_
_entity_poly.entity_id
_entity_poly.type
_entity_poly.pdbx_seq_one_letter_code
_entity_poly.pdbx_strand_id
1 'polypeptide(L)'
;MRILISPPMRFGTQFTGAARRTLEVYSRIPNVSLCVDKNTLKEIDEFFEPLLANFDIVYSSSTSKLEFLPGFITCLRKAIDSDVILSYSEYSLSVIYSYLLSIFSRKPLIIFVHHVTEELRGDSKYYPLIKMAFEHSSGIICLDQEEVYEELKKLFPDKVILTSTNGIDVSGYYTTSEKVCDGLFIGDYGERKGVKYLYKIW
;
A
#
# COMPACT_ATOMS: atom_id res chain seq x y z
N MET A 1 -19.94 5.52 -2.15
CA MET A 1 -18.92 4.58 -2.66
C MET A 1 -18.29 3.88 -1.47
N ARG A 2 -18.32 2.55 -1.45
CA ARG A 2 -17.75 1.68 -0.42
C ARG A 2 -16.47 1.07 -0.96
N ILE A 3 -15.37 1.25 -0.25
CA ILE A 3 -14.04 0.80 -0.67
C ILE A 3 -13.59 -0.32 0.25
N LEU A 4 -13.15 -1.45 -0.32
CA LEU A 4 -12.40 -2.45 0.44
C LEU A 4 -10.91 -2.32 0.13
N ILE A 5 -10.11 -2.07 1.15
CA ILE A 5 -8.65 -2.10 1.06
C ILE A 5 -8.17 -3.51 1.40
N SER A 6 -7.41 -4.08 0.46
CA SER A 6 -6.84 -5.43 0.53
C SER A 6 -5.40 -5.41 0.02
N PRO A 7 -4.54 -6.42 0.28
CA PRO A 7 -4.74 -7.62 1.12
C PRO A 7 -4.87 -7.28 2.62
N PRO A 8 -4.83 -8.25 3.56
CA PRO A 8 -4.77 -7.96 4.98
C PRO A 8 -3.50 -7.19 5.34
N MET A 9 -3.65 -5.99 5.90
CA MET A 9 -2.54 -5.20 6.41
C MET A 9 -1.89 -5.88 7.60
N ARG A 10 -0.56 -5.99 7.55
CA ARG A 10 0.27 -6.49 8.65
C ARG A 10 0.87 -5.32 9.42
N PHE A 11 0.92 -5.46 10.73
CA PHE A 11 1.65 -4.58 11.62
C PHE A 11 2.89 -5.32 12.18
N GLY A 12 3.84 -4.58 12.75
CA GLY A 12 5.10 -5.15 13.21
C GLY A 12 6.14 -4.09 13.48
N THR A 13 7.35 -4.51 13.86
CA THR A 13 8.43 -3.61 14.29
C THR A 13 8.90 -2.61 13.22
N GLN A 14 8.61 -2.87 11.95
CA GLN A 14 8.84 -1.92 10.86
C GLN A 14 7.52 -1.56 10.17
N PHE A 15 7.00 -0.39 10.49
CA PHE A 15 5.82 0.15 9.83
C PHE A 15 6.20 0.72 8.46
N THR A 16 5.76 0.04 7.40
CA THR A 16 6.14 0.42 6.02
C THR A 16 5.50 1.73 5.59
N GLY A 17 6.18 2.49 4.72
CA GLY A 17 5.62 3.72 4.13
C GLY A 17 4.28 3.49 3.40
N ALA A 18 4.09 2.30 2.81
CA ALA A 18 2.84 1.90 2.18
C ALA A 18 1.69 1.75 3.18
N ALA A 19 1.93 1.08 4.31
CA ALA A 19 0.94 0.94 5.38
C ALA A 19 0.59 2.31 5.98
N ARG A 20 1.60 3.15 6.23
CA ARG A 20 1.42 4.51 6.72
C ARG A 20 0.55 5.35 5.79
N ARG A 21 0.92 5.44 4.51
CA ARG A 21 0.15 6.16 3.50
C ARG A 21 -1.29 5.67 3.48
N THR A 22 -1.49 4.36 3.52
CA THR A 22 -2.82 3.75 3.49
C THR A 22 -3.66 4.21 4.68
N LEU A 23 -3.13 4.14 5.91
CA LEU A 23 -3.87 4.60 7.09
C LEU A 23 -4.14 6.10 7.05
N GLU A 24 -3.12 6.92 6.75
CA GLU A 24 -3.28 8.38 6.74
C GLU A 24 -4.27 8.84 5.66
N VAL A 25 -4.15 8.34 4.43
CA VAL A 25 -5.02 8.79 3.32
C VAL A 25 -6.44 8.28 3.50
N TYR A 26 -6.61 6.98 3.74
CA TYR A 26 -7.94 6.38 3.68
C TYR A 26 -8.73 6.51 4.98
N SER A 27 -8.11 6.84 6.12
CA SER A 27 -8.84 7.20 7.34
C SER A 27 -9.66 8.49 7.19
N ARG A 28 -9.30 9.33 6.20
CA ARG A 28 -9.99 10.59 5.90
C ARG A 28 -11.14 10.42 4.90
N ILE A 29 -11.36 9.20 4.41
CA ILE A 29 -12.39 8.88 3.42
C ILE A 29 -13.50 8.06 4.11
N PRO A 30 -14.78 8.46 3.97
CA PRO A 30 -15.88 7.71 4.58
C PRO A 30 -16.11 6.37 3.87
N ASN A 31 -16.68 5.39 4.59
CA ASN A 31 -17.08 4.08 4.07
C ASN A 31 -15.92 3.23 3.50
N VAL A 32 -14.77 3.27 4.19
CA VAL A 32 -13.63 2.42 3.86
C VAL A 32 -13.58 1.23 4.82
N SER A 33 -13.48 0.04 4.26
CA SER A 33 -13.22 -1.19 4.98
C SER A 33 -11.78 -1.62 4.77
N LEU A 34 -11.10 -2.03 5.84
CA LEU A 34 -9.69 -2.39 5.80
C LEU A 34 -9.53 -3.84 6.23
N CYS A 35 -9.04 -4.70 5.31
CA CYS A 35 -8.61 -6.04 5.71
C CYS A 35 -7.35 -5.91 6.58
N VAL A 36 -7.36 -6.55 7.74
CA VAL A 36 -6.26 -6.52 8.72
C VAL A 36 -5.87 -7.95 9.11
N ASP A 37 -4.57 -8.21 9.19
CA ASP A 37 -4.06 -9.44 9.80
C ASP A 37 -4.17 -9.34 11.34
N LYS A 38 -5.16 -10.05 11.88
CA LYS A 38 -5.50 -10.02 13.31
C LYS A 38 -4.33 -10.43 14.22
N ASN A 39 -3.42 -11.27 13.73
CA ASN A 39 -2.31 -11.79 14.54
C ASN A 39 -1.22 -10.74 14.76
N THR A 40 -1.17 -9.76 13.86
CA THR A 40 -0.21 -8.65 13.92
C THR A 40 -0.79 -7.38 14.50
N LEU A 41 -2.12 -7.25 14.61
CA LEU A 41 -2.77 -6.00 15.02
C LEU A 41 -2.24 -5.41 16.35
N LYS A 42 -1.90 -6.27 17.31
CA LYS A 42 -1.30 -5.86 18.60
C LYS A 42 0.07 -5.17 18.47
N GLU A 43 0.69 -5.24 17.30
CA GLU A 43 2.00 -4.67 16.98
C GLU A 43 1.88 -3.35 16.22
N ILE A 44 0.67 -2.77 16.14
CA ILE A 44 0.49 -1.43 15.58
C ILE A 44 1.18 -0.39 16.46
N ASP A 45 1.77 0.61 15.80
CA ASP A 45 2.34 1.78 16.46
C ASP A 45 1.21 2.64 17.05
N GLU A 46 1.36 3.04 18.32
CA GLU A 46 0.39 3.85 19.06
C GLU A 46 0.03 5.17 18.34
N PHE A 47 0.96 5.72 17.55
CA PHE A 47 0.70 6.91 16.74
C PHE A 47 -0.35 6.67 15.64
N PHE A 48 -0.36 5.47 15.05
CA PHE A 48 -1.26 5.13 13.94
C PHE A 48 -2.52 4.39 14.38
N GLU A 49 -2.54 3.81 15.59
CA GLU A 49 -3.70 3.10 16.14
C GLU A 49 -5.01 3.91 16.09
N PRO A 50 -5.04 5.22 16.46
CA PRO A 50 -6.27 6.01 16.41
C PRO A 50 -6.88 6.12 15.02
N LEU A 51 -6.08 6.01 13.95
CA LEU A 51 -6.58 6.07 12.58
C LEU A 51 -7.47 4.87 12.23
N LEU A 52 -7.27 3.71 12.88
CA LEU A 52 -8.07 2.51 12.66
C LEU A 52 -9.55 2.71 13.01
N ALA A 53 -9.87 3.61 13.93
CA ALA A 53 -11.25 3.92 14.33
C ALA A 53 -12.10 4.47 13.17
N ASN A 54 -11.47 5.01 12.12
CA ASN A 54 -12.15 5.54 10.94
C ASN A 54 -12.42 4.47 9.86
N PHE A 55 -11.99 3.23 10.08
CA PHE A 55 -12.19 2.12 9.15
C PHE A 55 -13.20 1.12 9.71
N ASP A 56 -13.92 0.47 8.80
CA ASP A 56 -14.59 -0.79 9.12
C ASP A 56 -13.57 -1.94 9.03
N ILE A 57 -13.08 -2.41 10.17
CA ILE A 57 -12.00 -3.40 10.25
C ILE A 57 -12.52 -4.80 9.91
N VAL A 58 -11.91 -5.41 8.90
CA VAL A 58 -12.23 -6.76 8.43
C VAL A 58 -11.10 -7.70 8.83
N TYR A 59 -11.33 -8.49 9.88
CA TYR A 59 -10.32 -9.40 10.38
C TYR A 59 -10.06 -10.55 9.41
N SER A 60 -8.78 -10.75 9.11
CA SER A 60 -8.26 -11.84 8.30
C SER A 60 -6.95 -12.34 8.90
N SER A 61 -6.31 -13.31 8.26
CA SER A 61 -4.96 -13.73 8.59
C SER A 61 -4.20 -14.01 7.31
N SER A 62 -3.02 -13.41 7.21
CA SER A 62 -2.05 -13.65 6.15
C SER A 62 -0.79 -14.34 6.67
N THR A 63 -0.66 -14.46 7.99
CA THR A 63 0.46 -15.06 8.72
C THR A 63 0.17 -16.49 9.18
N SER A 64 -1.11 -16.86 9.39
CA SER A 64 -1.51 -18.21 9.80
C SER A 64 -2.19 -18.97 8.67
N LYS A 65 -1.63 -20.14 8.29
CA LYS A 65 -2.21 -21.01 7.25
C LYS A 65 -3.61 -21.50 7.61
N LEU A 66 -3.86 -21.80 8.88
CA LEU A 66 -5.15 -22.31 9.36
C LEU A 66 -6.24 -21.24 9.28
N GLU A 67 -5.86 -19.98 9.48
CA GLU A 67 -6.80 -18.87 9.54
C GLU A 67 -6.90 -18.10 8.22
N PHE A 68 -6.01 -18.40 7.26
CA PHE A 68 -5.98 -17.75 5.96
C PHE A 68 -7.30 -17.91 5.19
N LEU A 69 -7.81 -19.13 5.05
CA LEU A 69 -9.03 -19.38 4.30
C LEU A 69 -10.27 -18.79 4.99
N PRO A 70 -10.49 -18.97 6.31
CA PRO A 70 -11.54 -18.26 7.03
C PRO A 70 -11.45 -16.73 6.88
N GLY A 71 -10.24 -16.17 7.02
CA GLY A 71 -10.00 -14.73 6.84
C GLY A 71 -10.29 -14.24 5.41
N PHE A 72 -9.91 -15.04 4.41
CA PHE A 72 -10.25 -14.76 3.01
C PHE A 72 -11.76 -14.73 2.78
N ILE A 73 -12.51 -15.68 3.35
CA ILE A 73 -13.98 -15.71 3.24
C ILE A 73 -14.59 -14.44 3.88
N THR A 74 -14.06 -13.99 5.02
CA THR A 74 -14.51 -12.75 5.66
C THR A 74 -14.25 -11.53 4.77
N CYS A 75 -13.03 -11.38 4.23
CA CYS A 75 -12.71 -10.32 3.27
C CYS A 75 -13.56 -10.43 1.99
N LEU A 76 -13.87 -11.64 1.52
CA LEU A 76 -14.72 -11.86 0.34
C LEU A 76 -16.17 -11.41 0.56
N ARG A 77 -16.75 -11.71 1.73
CA ARG A 77 -18.09 -11.21 2.08
C ARG A 77 -18.10 -9.68 2.04
N LYS A 78 -17.08 -9.04 2.62
CA LYS A 78 -16.98 -7.59 2.56
C LYS A 78 -16.74 -7.06 1.15
N ALA A 79 -15.98 -7.77 0.33
CA ALA A 79 -15.75 -7.40 -1.07
C ALA A 79 -17.06 -7.40 -1.86
N ILE A 80 -17.94 -8.40 -1.67
CA ILE A 80 -19.27 -8.45 -2.29
C ILE A 80 -20.11 -7.20 -1.94
N ASP A 81 -20.00 -6.73 -0.70
CA ASP A 81 -20.66 -5.53 -0.20
C ASP A 81 -19.93 -4.22 -0.54
N SER A 82 -18.80 -4.27 -1.24
CA SER A 82 -18.04 -3.09 -1.63
C SER A 82 -18.35 -2.68 -3.07
N ASP A 83 -18.06 -1.44 -3.42
CA ASP A 83 -18.22 -0.95 -4.80
C ASP A 83 -16.91 -1.11 -5.57
N VAL A 84 -15.76 -1.07 -4.88
CA VAL A 84 -14.41 -1.23 -5.45
C VAL A 84 -13.47 -1.88 -4.45
N ILE A 85 -12.50 -2.65 -4.96
CA ILE A 85 -11.38 -3.19 -4.21
C ILE A 85 -10.13 -2.40 -4.56
N LEU A 86 -9.44 -1.91 -3.55
CA LEU A 86 -8.13 -1.30 -3.68
C LEU A 86 -7.07 -2.26 -3.16
N SER A 87 -6.13 -2.65 -4.02
CA SER A 87 -4.91 -3.33 -3.62
C SER A 87 -3.88 -2.29 -3.17
N TYR A 88 -3.56 -2.21 -1.87
CA TYR A 88 -2.60 -1.21 -1.36
C TYR A 88 -1.13 -1.63 -1.56
N SER A 89 -0.87 -2.82 -2.11
CA SER A 89 0.46 -3.39 -2.23
C SER A 89 0.65 -4.07 -3.58
N GLU A 90 1.79 -3.79 -4.20
CA GLU A 90 2.22 -4.28 -5.51
C GLU A 90 2.94 -5.64 -5.47
N TYR A 91 3.22 -6.18 -4.28
CA TYR A 91 3.92 -7.45 -4.13
C TYR A 91 3.05 -8.63 -4.56
N SER A 92 3.68 -9.66 -5.12
CA SER A 92 3.04 -10.80 -5.79
C SER A 92 1.84 -11.38 -5.05
N LEU A 93 2.04 -11.92 -3.84
CA LEU A 93 0.96 -12.55 -3.09
C LEU A 93 -0.14 -11.57 -2.67
N SER A 94 0.23 -10.30 -2.42
CA SER A 94 -0.70 -9.22 -2.08
C SER A 94 -1.65 -8.88 -3.23
N VAL A 95 -1.09 -8.72 -4.43
CA VAL A 95 -1.85 -8.44 -5.65
C VAL A 95 -2.72 -9.63 -6.01
N ILE A 96 -2.18 -10.85 -5.95
CA ILE A 96 -2.93 -12.07 -6.26
C ILE A 96 -4.10 -12.25 -5.29
N TYR A 97 -3.91 -11.99 -3.99
CA TYR A 97 -4.99 -12.02 -3.02
C TYR A 97 -6.14 -11.06 -3.39
N SER A 98 -5.79 -9.81 -3.71
CA SER A 98 -6.74 -8.75 -4.07
C SER A 98 -7.46 -9.09 -5.39
N TYR A 99 -6.74 -9.68 -6.34
CA TYR A 99 -7.28 -10.14 -7.61
C TYR A 99 -8.28 -11.29 -7.45
N LEU A 100 -7.98 -12.27 -6.59
CA LEU A 100 -8.93 -13.34 -6.29
C LEU A 100 -10.21 -12.78 -5.65
N LEU A 101 -10.09 -11.83 -4.72
CA LEU A 101 -11.26 -11.15 -4.17
C LEU A 101 -12.08 -10.47 -5.27
N SER A 102 -11.43 -9.77 -6.19
CA SER A 102 -12.08 -9.11 -7.33
C SER A 102 -12.83 -10.09 -8.23
N ILE A 103 -12.22 -11.22 -8.59
CA ILE A 103 -12.87 -12.27 -9.39
C ILE A 103 -14.11 -12.81 -8.67
N PHE A 104 -13.97 -13.24 -7.42
CA PHE A 104 -15.05 -13.92 -6.71
C PHE A 104 -16.19 -12.97 -6.29
N SER A 105 -15.87 -11.71 -6.02
CA SER A 105 -16.87 -10.67 -5.69
C SER A 105 -17.43 -9.94 -6.91
N ARG A 106 -16.80 -10.13 -8.08
CA ARG A 106 -17.09 -9.40 -9.33
C ARG A 106 -17.01 -7.89 -9.17
N LYS A 107 -16.08 -7.40 -8.34
CA LYS A 107 -15.85 -5.97 -8.11
C LYS A 107 -14.63 -5.47 -8.86
N PRO A 108 -14.64 -4.21 -9.32
CA PRO A 108 -13.48 -3.60 -9.94
C PRO A 108 -12.30 -3.58 -8.97
N LEU A 109 -11.11 -3.83 -9.51
CA LEU A 109 -9.84 -3.81 -8.80
C LEU A 109 -9.02 -2.60 -9.24
N ILE A 110 -8.56 -1.81 -8.28
CA ILE A 110 -7.56 -0.77 -8.50
C ILE A 110 -6.28 -1.21 -7.77
N ILE A 111 -5.12 -1.11 -8.40
CA ILE A 111 -3.85 -1.52 -7.80
C ILE A 111 -3.00 -0.29 -7.52
N PHE A 112 -2.53 -0.16 -6.29
CA PHE A 112 -1.58 0.87 -5.89
C PHE A 112 -0.14 0.36 -6.02
N VAL A 113 0.73 1.13 -6.64
CA VAL A 113 2.14 0.80 -6.88
C VAL A 113 3.04 1.89 -6.29
N HIS A 114 3.87 1.52 -5.31
CA HIS A 114 4.89 2.42 -4.75
C HIS A 114 6.18 2.37 -5.57
N HIS A 115 6.52 1.20 -6.11
CA HIS A 115 7.69 0.96 -6.94
C HIS A 115 7.42 -0.22 -7.90
N VAL A 116 8.10 -0.24 -9.05
CA VAL A 116 8.10 -1.42 -9.92
C VAL A 116 9.05 -2.45 -9.34
N THR A 117 8.50 -3.55 -8.84
CA THR A 117 9.26 -4.66 -8.25
C THR A 117 9.85 -5.56 -9.33
N GLU A 118 10.93 -6.29 -9.01
CA GLU A 118 11.46 -7.34 -9.89
C GLU A 118 10.40 -8.41 -10.21
N GLU A 119 9.48 -8.66 -9.27
CA GLU A 119 8.36 -9.58 -9.48
C GLU A 119 7.42 -9.11 -10.60
N LEU A 120 7.21 -7.80 -10.75
CA LEU A 120 6.43 -7.20 -11.82
C LEU A 120 7.20 -7.17 -13.15
N ARG A 121 8.54 -7.28 -13.12
CA ARG A 121 9.40 -7.38 -14.30
C ARG A 121 9.56 -8.80 -14.86
N GLY A 122 9.14 -9.82 -14.11
CA GLY A 122 9.18 -11.21 -14.55
C GLY A 122 9.94 -12.17 -13.65
N ASP A 123 10.60 -11.69 -12.61
CA ASP A 123 11.51 -12.51 -11.79
C ASP A 123 10.78 -13.43 -10.79
N SER A 124 9.45 -13.36 -10.75
CA SER A 124 8.61 -14.20 -9.88
C SER A 124 8.03 -15.39 -10.64
N LYS A 125 8.03 -16.58 -10.01
CA LYS A 125 7.27 -17.74 -10.49
C LYS A 125 5.76 -17.48 -10.60
N TYR A 126 5.27 -16.45 -9.90
CA TYR A 126 3.88 -16.02 -9.95
C TYR A 126 3.62 -14.93 -11.00
N TYR A 127 4.63 -14.53 -11.77
CA TYR A 127 4.54 -13.45 -12.75
C TYR A 127 3.32 -13.54 -13.68
N PRO A 128 2.94 -14.71 -14.24
CA PRO A 128 1.74 -14.80 -15.07
C PRO A 128 0.46 -14.35 -14.35
N LEU A 129 0.31 -14.69 -13.06
CA LEU A 129 -0.83 -14.29 -12.24
C LEU A 129 -0.78 -12.81 -11.87
N ILE A 130 0.41 -12.28 -11.58
CA ILE A 130 0.61 -10.85 -11.31
C ILE A 130 0.22 -10.06 -12.56
N LYS A 131 0.77 -10.42 -13.73
CA LYS A 131 0.47 -9.78 -15.01
C LYS A 131 -1.03 -9.80 -15.31
N MET A 132 -1.69 -10.94 -15.13
CA MET A 132 -3.14 -11.05 -15.26
C MET A 132 -3.88 -10.12 -14.29
N ALA A 133 -3.49 -10.04 -13.02
CA ALA A 133 -4.13 -9.14 -12.06
C ALA A 133 -4.05 -7.67 -12.49
N PHE A 134 -2.88 -7.22 -12.97
CA PHE A 134 -2.70 -5.87 -13.51
C PHE A 134 -3.50 -5.66 -14.82
N GLU A 135 -3.47 -6.62 -15.75
CA GLU A 135 -4.23 -6.60 -17.01
C GLU A 135 -5.75 -6.62 -16.79
N HIS A 136 -6.25 -7.21 -15.71
CA HIS A 136 -7.67 -7.22 -15.35
C HIS A 136 -8.09 -6.07 -14.42
N SER A 137 -7.13 -5.36 -13.81
CA SER A 137 -7.42 -4.19 -12.98
C SER A 137 -8.13 -3.10 -13.79
N SER A 138 -9.03 -2.36 -13.16
CA SER A 138 -9.72 -1.21 -13.75
C SER A 138 -8.79 0.00 -13.91
N GLY A 139 -7.69 0.04 -13.15
CA GLY A 139 -6.68 1.08 -13.24
C GLY A 139 -5.56 0.88 -12.22
N ILE A 140 -4.48 1.62 -12.43
CA ILE A 140 -3.31 1.62 -11.57
C ILE A 140 -3.17 3.02 -10.98
N ILE A 141 -2.91 3.11 -9.68
CA ILE A 141 -2.46 4.35 -9.04
C ILE A 141 -1.00 4.14 -8.68
N CYS A 142 -0.10 4.97 -9.18
CA CYS A 142 1.30 4.91 -8.80
C CYS A 142 1.70 6.13 -7.97
N LEU A 143 2.77 5.98 -7.18
CA LEU A 143 3.41 7.12 -6.55
C LEU A 143 3.85 8.12 -7.64
N ASP A 144 3.81 9.40 -7.30
CA ASP A 144 4.25 10.51 -8.16
C ASP A 144 5.79 10.48 -8.34
N GLN A 145 6.25 9.53 -9.14
CA GLN A 145 7.63 9.30 -9.56
C GLN A 145 7.62 8.96 -11.05
N GLU A 146 8.26 9.79 -11.86
CA GLU A 146 8.30 9.65 -13.32
C GLU A 146 8.81 8.27 -13.75
N GLU A 147 9.89 7.78 -13.12
CA GLU A 147 10.47 6.47 -13.41
C GLU A 147 9.45 5.32 -13.23
N VAL A 148 8.64 5.37 -12.16
CA VAL A 148 7.61 4.36 -11.87
C VAL A 148 6.48 4.45 -12.89
N TYR A 149 6.03 5.66 -13.24
CA TYR A 149 4.97 5.87 -14.22
C TYR A 149 5.38 5.35 -15.61
N GLU A 150 6.55 5.75 -16.09
CA GLU A 150 7.06 5.36 -17.40
C GLU A 150 7.27 3.84 -17.51
N GLU A 151 7.78 3.22 -16.45
CA GLU A 151 7.97 1.78 -16.43
C GLU A 151 6.63 1.03 -16.43
N LEU A 152 5.65 1.47 -15.63
CA LEU A 152 4.31 0.88 -15.66
C LEU A 152 3.62 1.08 -17.02
N LYS A 153 3.85 2.22 -17.69
CA LYS A 153 3.34 2.44 -19.05
C LYS A 153 3.98 1.55 -20.09
N LYS A 154 5.26 1.21 -19.95
CA LYS A 154 5.91 0.21 -20.81
C LYS A 154 5.34 -1.19 -20.59
N LEU A 155 5.11 -1.57 -19.33
CA LEU A 155 4.58 -2.90 -18.98
C LEU A 155 3.10 -3.07 -19.33
N PHE A 156 2.30 -2.01 -19.18
CA PHE A 156 0.85 -2.01 -19.37
C PHE A 156 0.37 -0.78 -20.17
N PRO A 157 0.66 -0.73 -21.49
CA PRO A 157 0.43 0.46 -22.31
C PRO A 157 -1.04 0.91 -22.34
N ASP A 158 -1.95 -0.05 -22.37
CA ASP A 158 -3.40 0.19 -22.48
C ASP A 158 -4.06 0.52 -21.14
N LYS A 159 -3.32 0.49 -20.01
CA LYS A 159 -3.91 0.74 -18.70
C LYS A 159 -4.06 2.22 -18.41
N VAL A 160 -5.15 2.56 -17.72
CA VAL A 160 -5.30 3.87 -17.08
C VAL A 160 -4.37 3.88 -15.86
N ILE A 161 -3.41 4.81 -15.86
CA ILE A 161 -2.44 5.00 -14.79
C ILE A 161 -2.58 6.42 -14.28
N LEU A 162 -2.85 6.56 -12.98
CA LEU A 162 -2.92 7.85 -12.29
C LEU A 162 -1.75 7.98 -11.34
N THR A 163 -1.12 9.15 -11.30
CA THR A 163 -0.10 9.46 -10.30
C THR A 163 -0.76 10.02 -9.04
N SER A 164 -0.17 9.71 -7.88
CA SER A 164 -0.62 10.26 -6.60
C SER A 164 0.56 10.48 -5.66
N THR A 165 0.74 11.74 -5.26
CA THR A 165 1.80 12.16 -4.35
C THR A 165 1.45 11.77 -2.89
N ASN A 166 2.47 11.54 -2.06
CA ASN A 166 2.28 11.45 -0.61
C ASN A 166 1.90 12.82 -0.03
N GLY A 167 0.90 12.81 0.84
CA GLY A 167 0.59 13.97 1.68
C GLY A 167 1.50 14.03 2.90
N ILE A 168 1.45 15.17 3.59
CA ILE A 168 2.09 15.37 4.89
C ILE A 168 1.09 16.06 5.82
N ASP A 169 0.99 15.58 7.07
CA ASP A 169 0.20 16.26 8.08
C ASP A 169 0.97 17.47 8.62
N VAL A 170 0.56 18.66 8.22
CA VAL A 170 1.22 19.92 8.61
C VAL A 170 0.97 20.33 10.06
N SER A 171 -0.02 19.74 10.75
CA SER A 171 -0.37 20.14 12.12
C SER A 171 0.72 19.82 13.14
N GLY A 172 1.56 18.81 12.87
CA GLY A 172 2.71 18.44 13.69
C GLY A 172 3.99 19.23 13.39
N TYR A 173 3.99 20.12 12.39
CA TYR A 173 5.17 20.89 12.00
C TYR A 173 5.03 22.33 12.45
N TYR A 174 6.14 22.89 12.94
CA TYR A 174 6.26 24.31 13.25
C TYR A 174 7.48 24.88 12.55
N THR A 175 7.44 26.18 12.28
CA THR A 175 8.58 26.93 11.75
C THR A 175 9.15 27.82 12.84
N THR A 176 10.47 27.84 13.00
CA THR A 176 11.17 28.78 13.89
C THR A 176 12.21 29.57 13.10
N SER A 177 12.42 30.83 13.46
CA SER A 177 13.51 31.67 12.93
C SER A 177 14.84 31.41 13.62
N GLU A 178 14.86 30.61 14.68
CA GLU A 178 16.08 30.24 15.40
C GLU A 178 16.93 29.28 14.56
N LYS A 179 18.20 29.63 14.38
CA LYS A 179 19.15 28.78 13.65
C LYS A 179 19.57 27.61 14.55
N VAL A 180 19.10 26.40 14.23
CA VAL A 180 19.43 25.18 14.97
C VAL A 180 20.73 24.53 14.49
N CYS A 181 21.03 24.56 13.19
CA CYS A 181 22.26 24.02 12.61
C CYS A 181 22.55 24.64 11.23
N ASP A 182 23.78 24.44 10.72
CA ASP A 182 24.19 24.86 9.37
C ASP A 182 23.70 23.91 8.26
N GLY A 183 23.39 22.66 8.62
CA GLY A 183 22.85 21.66 7.72
C GLY A 183 22.31 20.45 8.47
N LEU A 184 21.15 19.95 8.07
CA LEU A 184 20.50 18.79 8.67
C LEU A 184 20.18 17.77 7.59
N PHE A 185 20.64 16.53 7.78
CA PHE A 185 20.20 15.39 7.00
C PHE A 185 19.34 14.48 7.88
N ILE A 186 18.12 14.21 7.44
CA ILE A 186 17.23 13.25 8.08
C ILE A 186 16.88 12.17 7.05
N GLY A 187 17.34 10.95 7.30
CA GLY A 187 17.04 9.80 6.46
C GLY A 187 17.82 8.57 6.89
N ASP A 188 17.37 7.40 6.44
CA ASP A 188 18.07 6.15 6.73
C ASP A 188 19.48 6.14 6.14
N TYR A 189 20.39 5.48 6.86
CA TYR A 189 21.74 5.25 6.39
C TYR A 189 21.73 4.20 5.26
N GLY A 190 21.75 4.65 4.00
CA GLY A 190 21.73 3.76 2.85
C GLY A 190 22.37 4.38 1.61
N GLU A 191 22.97 3.54 0.77
CA GLU A 191 23.64 4.00 -0.46
C GLU A 191 22.74 4.83 -1.36
N ARG A 192 21.46 4.44 -1.49
CA ARG A 192 20.44 5.17 -2.27
C ARG A 192 20.20 6.61 -1.79
N LYS A 193 20.49 6.90 -0.52
CA LYS A 193 20.30 8.23 0.09
C LYS A 193 21.55 9.10 -0.04
N GLY A 194 22.62 8.58 -0.65
CA GLY A 194 23.83 9.34 -0.92
C GLY A 194 24.58 9.77 0.34
N VAL A 195 24.33 9.13 1.49
CA VAL A 195 24.91 9.55 2.79
C VAL A 195 26.44 9.58 2.74
N LYS A 196 27.07 8.66 1.99
CA LYS A 196 28.53 8.63 1.76
C LYS A 196 29.08 9.87 1.06
N TYR A 197 28.24 10.65 0.40
CA TYR A 197 28.62 11.89 -0.28
C TYR A 197 28.40 13.12 0.61
N LEU A 198 27.62 13.05 1.69
CA LEU A 198 27.41 14.19 2.59
C LEU A 198 28.73 14.69 3.17
N TYR A 199 29.61 13.78 3.60
CA TYR A 199 30.95 14.10 4.11
C TYR A 199 31.92 14.66 3.05
N LYS A 200 31.57 14.63 1.76
CA LYS A 200 32.37 15.24 0.69
C LYS A 200 31.93 16.67 0.35
N ILE A 201 30.75 17.06 0.82
CA ILE A 201 30.13 18.36 0.56
C ILE A 201 30.29 19.27 1.79
N TRP A 202 30.39 18.68 2.98
CA TRP A 202 30.88 19.32 4.19
C TRP A 202 32.39 19.52 4.16
#